data_AF-A0A972LW92-F1
#
_entry.id   AF-A0A972LW92-F1
#
_cell.length_a   1.000
_cell.length_b   1.000
_cell.length_c   1.000
_cell.angle_alpha   90.00
_cell.angle_beta   90.00
_cell.angle_gamma   90.00
#
_symmetry.space_group_name_H-M   'P 1'
#
loop_
_entity.id
_entity.type
_entity.pdbx_description
1 polymer ?
#
loop_
_entity_poly.entity_id
_entity_poly.type
_entity_poly.pdbx_seq_one_letter_code
_entity_poly.pdbx_strand_id
1 'polypeptide(L)' 'MTRDALQEYIPVLIEKAREAQKHSYAPFSHFHVGAAVLAEDGRIFT' A
#
# COMPACT_ATOMS: atom_id res chain seq x y z
N MET A 1 -18.75 -5.36 -3.48
CA MET A 1 -18.47 -4.00 -2.95
C MET A 1 -18.59 -3.02 -4.11
N THR A 2 -19.33 -1.92 -3.97
CA THR A 2 -19.43 -0.91 -5.03
C THR A 2 -18.09 -0.19 -5.21
N ARG A 3 -17.81 0.29 -6.42
CA ARG A 3 -16.55 0.96 -6.75
C ARG A 3 -16.30 2.19 -5.86
N ASP A 4 -17.37 2.87 -5.47
CA ASP A 4 -17.35 4.03 -4.58
C ASP A 4 -16.93 3.66 -3.15
N ALA A 5 -17.37 2.50 -2.64
CA ALA A 5 -16.94 2.00 -1.32
C ALA A 5 -15.46 1.59 -1.30
N LEU A 6 -14.89 1.18 -2.44
CA LEU A 6 -13.45 0.88 -2.54
C LEU A 6 -12.60 2.16 -2.59
N GLN A 7 -13.15 3.29 -3.06
CA GLN A 7 -12.43 4.55 -3.10
C GLN A 7 -12.08 5.07 -1.70
N GLU A 8 -12.89 4.74 -0.68
CA GLU A 8 -12.62 5.08 0.72
C GLU A 8 -11.28 4.49 1.23
N TYR A 9 -10.83 3.36 0.65
CA TYR A 9 -9.56 2.73 1.02
C TYR A 9 -8.35 3.35 0.33
N ILE A 10 -8.52 4.16 -0.72
CA ILE A 10 -7.40 4.74 -1.47
C ILE A 10 -6.45 5.54 -0.57
N PRO A 11 -6.92 6.46 0.30
CA PRO A 11 -6.04 7.20 1.19
C PRO A 11 -5.25 6.28 2.13
N VAL A 12 -5.91 5.27 2.70
CA VAL A 12 -5.32 4.30 3.63
C VAL A 12 -4.27 3.45 2.93
N LEU A 13 -4.54 2.96 1.72
CA LEU A 13 -3.60 2.17 0.93
C LEU A 13 -2.37 2.99 0.53
N ILE A 14 -2.55 4.27 0.16
CA ILE A 14 -1.43 5.17 -0.15
C ILE A 14 -0.56 5.39 1.10
N GLU A 15 -1.16 5.60 2.26
CA GLU A 15 -0.43 5.75 3.51
C GLU A 15 0.36 4.48 3.85
N LYS A 16 -0.29 3.32 3.78
CA LYS A 16 0.35 2.02 4.05
C LYS A 16 1.49 1.71 3.08
N ALA A 17 1.34 2.04 1.80
CA ALA A 17 2.42 1.90 0.81
C ALA A 17 3.61 2.82 1.13
N ARG A 18 3.37 4.05 1.62
CA ARG A 18 4.43 4.96 2.07
C ARG A 18 5.14 4.46 3.33
N GLU A 19 4.42 3.81 4.25
CA GLU A 19 5.03 3.17 5.41
C GLU A 19 5.91 1.99 4.98
N ALA A 20 5.40 1.12 4.10
CA ALA A 20 6.14 -0.03 3.55
C ALA A 20 7.44 0.38 2.85
N GLN A 21 7.40 1.49 2.10
CA GLN A 21 8.56 2.04 1.39
C GLN A 21 9.76 2.26 2.32
N LYS A 22 9.54 2.68 3.58
CA LYS A 22 10.60 2.95 4.56
C LYS A 22 11.39 1.70 4.94
N HIS A 23 10.79 0.52 4.76
CA HIS A 23 11.40 -0.78 5.05
C HIS A 23 11.99 -1.45 3.79
N SER A 24 11.90 -0.80 2.63
CA SER A 24 12.43 -1.33 1.37
C SER A 24 13.95 -1.45 1.43
N TYR A 25 14.47 -2.61 1.01
CA TYR A 25 15.91 -2.85 0.89
C TYR A 25 16.37 -2.56 -0.55
N ALA A 26 16.94 -1.38 -0.76
CA ALA A 26 17.39 -0.90 -2.08
C ALA A 26 18.83 -0.33 -2.03
N PRO A 27 19.84 -1.13 -1.65
CA PRO A 27 21.20 -0.64 -1.41
C PRO A 27 21.93 -0.17 -2.68
N PHE A 28 21.51 -0.64 -3.86
CA PHE A 28 22.19 -0.32 -5.13
C PHE A 28 21.52 0.84 -5.86
N SER A 29 20.20 0.80 -6.04
CA SER A 29 19.47 1.84 -6.76
C SER A 29 19.16 3.07 -5.91
N HIS A 30 19.13 2.91 -4.58
CA HIS A 30 18.61 3.90 -3.64
C HIS A 30 17.17 4.36 -3.92
N PHE A 31 16.45 3.63 -4.78
CA PHE A 31 15.07 3.93 -5.15
C PHE A 31 14.13 3.02 -4.36
N HIS A 32 13.69 3.51 -3.20
CA HIS A 32 12.81 2.76 -2.31
C HIS A 32 11.38 2.75 -2.85
N VAL A 33 10.75 1.58 -2.90
CA VAL A 33 9.36 1.39 -3.34
C VAL A 33 8.58 0.67 -2.25
N GLY A 34 7.33 1.07 -2.05
CA GLY A 34 6.38 0.37 -1.19
C GLY A 34 5.05 0.20 -1.90
N ALA A 35 4.32 -0.85 -1.55
CA ALA A 35 3.02 -1.17 -2.10
C ALA A 35 2.07 -1.54 -0.95
N ALA A 36 0.78 -1.37 -1.17
CA ALA A 36 -0.23 -1.88 -0.26
C ALA A 36 -1.40 -2.45 -1.08
N VAL A 37 -1.97 -3.56 -0.61
CA VAL A 37 -3.08 -4.25 -1.29
C VAL A 37 -4.20 -4.57 -0.31
N LEU A 38 -5.45 -4.37 -0.74
CA LEU A 38 -6.66 -4.76 -0.03
C LEU A 38 -7.11 -6.15 -0.51
N ALA A 39 -7.12 -7.14 0.38
CA ALA A 39 -7.67 -8.46 0.09
C ALA A 39 -9.21 -8.46 0.16
N GLU A 40 -9.82 -9.49 -0.42
CA GLU A 40 -11.29 -9.63 -0.47
C GLU A 40 -11.95 -9.72 0.91
N ASP A 41 -11.20 -10.16 1.93
CA ASP A 41 -11.64 -10.25 3.32
C ASP A 41 -11.46 -8.94 4.12
N GLY A 42 -11.02 -7.86 3.46
CA GLY A 42 -10.84 -6.54 4.05
C GLY A 42 -9.49 -6.32 4.73
N ARG A 43 -8.58 -7.32 4.73
CA ARG A 43 -7.23 -7.15 5.27
C ARG A 43 -6.34 -6.37 4.31
N ILE A 44 -5.46 -5.54 4.85
CA ILE A 44 -4.46 -4.78 4.08
C ILE A 44 -3.08 -5.40 4.30
N PHE A 45 -2.34 -5.62 3.22
CA PHE A 45 -0.96 -6.11 3.23
C PHE A 45 0.00 -5.05 2.69
N THR A 46 1.25 -5.05 3.15
CA THR A 46 2.32 -4.08 2.83
C THR A 46 3.67 -4.76 2.66
#